data_AF-A0A935WEU7-F1
#
_entry.id   AF-A0A935WEU7-F1
#
_cell.length_a   1.000
_cell.length_b   1.000
_cell.length_c   1.000
_cell.angle_alpha   90.00
_cell.angle_beta   90.00
_cell.angle_gamma   90.00
#
_symmetry.space_group_name_H-M   'P 1'
#
loop_
_entity.id
_entity.type
_entity.pdbx_description
1 polymer ?
#
loop_
_entity_poly.entity_id
_entity_poly.type
_entity_poly.pdbx_seq_one_letter_code
_entity_poly.pdbx_strand_id
1 'polypeptide(L)'
;MGKAVERLQPIDAAVVGEPTNLEPAIAQRGLLMIDLVAKGLQRHAGYAADNPDFTNAIVELSRNVARLPELLRERTHPILGIATATPTILEAGVSRNVTPPTARAVLDVRSTPAWTHAELADALRSALDCEVVVTSDRLVPCETPAGSRLSWPWRGRSRPAGTPLRFSDVLRLGILTGP
;
A
#
# COMPACT_ATOMS: atom_id res chain seq x y z
N MET A 1 -13.28 17.78 -4.67
CA MET A 1 -13.47 18.21 -3.27
C MET A 1 -12.53 19.33 -2.82
N GLY A 2 -11.23 19.36 -3.21
CA GLY A 2 -10.26 20.37 -2.71
C GLY A 2 -10.70 21.84 -2.76
N LYS A 3 -11.19 22.31 -3.91
CA LYS A 3 -11.65 23.72 -4.09
C LYS A 3 -12.86 24.12 -3.22
N ALA A 4 -13.64 23.15 -2.73
CA ALA A 4 -14.78 23.45 -1.88
C ALA A 4 -14.33 23.65 -0.43
N VAL A 5 -13.38 22.84 0.05
CA VAL A 5 -12.82 22.94 1.41
C VAL A 5 -12.07 24.25 1.61
N GLU A 6 -11.35 24.74 0.59
CA GLU A 6 -10.65 26.04 0.61
C GLU A 6 -11.56 27.24 0.89
N ARG A 7 -12.88 27.10 0.68
CA ARG A 7 -13.87 28.16 0.86
C ARG A 7 -14.67 28.02 2.16
N LEU A 8 -14.41 26.99 2.95
CA LEU A 8 -15.08 26.76 4.22
C LEU A 8 -14.37 27.52 5.35
N GLN A 9 -15.14 27.93 6.34
CA GLN A 9 -14.58 28.34 7.63
C GLN A 9 -13.90 27.15 8.33
N PRO A 10 -13.07 27.36 9.37
CA PRO A 10 -12.42 26.27 10.09
C PRO A 10 -13.40 25.14 10.45
N ILE A 11 -13.00 23.91 10.14
CA ILE A 11 -13.83 22.72 10.29
C ILE A 11 -13.39 21.98 11.55
N ASP A 12 -14.27 21.88 12.55
CA ASP A 12 -13.99 21.13 13.79
C ASP A 12 -14.08 19.60 13.59
N ALA A 13 -14.90 19.16 12.63
CA ALA A 13 -15.21 17.76 12.40
C ALA A 13 -15.75 17.52 10.97
N ALA A 14 -15.50 16.33 10.43
CA ALA A 14 -16.09 15.87 9.17
C ALA A 14 -16.57 14.43 9.29
N VAL A 15 -17.64 14.11 8.56
CA VAL A 15 -18.16 12.75 8.36
C VAL A 15 -18.13 12.46 6.88
N VAL A 16 -17.53 11.34 6.49
CA VAL A 16 -17.46 10.90 5.09
C VAL A 16 -18.45 9.75 4.90
N GLY A 17 -19.46 9.98 4.04
CA GLY A 17 -20.54 9.03 3.78
C GLY A 17 -20.15 7.95 2.78
N GLU A 18 -19.31 7.00 3.20
CA GLU A 18 -18.96 5.80 2.44
C GLU A 18 -19.93 4.64 2.74
N PRO A 19 -20.03 3.60 1.88
CA PRO A 19 -20.88 2.44 2.12
C PRO A 19 -20.30 1.53 3.22
N THR A 20 -20.43 1.94 4.48
CA THR A 20 -19.92 1.21 5.67
C THR A 20 -21.00 0.44 6.43
N ASN A 21 -22.18 0.24 5.82
CA ASN A 21 -23.34 -0.41 6.46
C ASN A 21 -23.78 0.26 7.77
N LEU A 22 -23.65 1.60 7.83
CA LEU A 22 -23.90 2.42 9.03
C LEU A 22 -23.00 2.06 10.23
N GLU A 23 -21.93 1.29 10.01
CA GLU A 23 -20.89 1.07 11.00
C GLU A 23 -19.81 2.15 10.88
N PRO A 24 -19.33 2.69 12.01
CA PRO A 24 -18.33 3.75 12.00
C PRO A 24 -16.95 3.19 11.68
N ALA A 25 -16.36 3.69 10.60
CA ALA A 25 -14.98 3.44 10.24
C ALA A 25 -14.08 4.52 10.86
N ILE A 26 -13.41 4.20 11.96
CA ILE A 26 -12.61 5.19 12.71
C ILE A 26 -11.17 5.30 12.24
N ALA A 27 -10.73 4.40 11.35
CA ALA A 27 -9.38 4.42 10.78
C ALA A 27 -9.42 3.93 9.33
N GLN A 28 -8.59 4.53 8.48
CA GLN A 28 -8.46 4.20 7.07
C GLN A 28 -6.98 4.12 6.68
N ARG A 29 -6.66 3.12 5.85
CA ARG A 29 -5.32 2.98 5.27
C ARG A 29 -5.03 4.08 4.26
N GLY A 30 -3.79 4.53 4.21
CA GLY A 30 -3.32 5.40 3.14
C GLY A 30 -3.00 4.62 1.86
N LEU A 31 -2.56 5.34 0.84
CA LEU A 31 -2.06 4.81 -0.42
C LEU A 31 -0.79 5.57 -0.83
N LEU A 32 0.30 4.83 -0.91
CA LEU A 32 1.59 5.25 -1.42
C LEU A 32 1.90 4.42 -2.67
N MET A 33 2.16 5.09 -3.79
CA MET A 33 2.55 4.45 -5.05
C MET A 33 4.06 4.58 -5.23
N ILE A 34 4.71 3.45 -5.48
CA ILE A 34 6.17 3.36 -5.64
C ILE A 34 6.51 2.56 -6.87
N ASP A 35 7.51 3.03 -7.63
CA ASP A 35 8.17 2.24 -8.65
C ASP A 35 9.48 1.68 -8.09
N LEU A 36 9.67 0.37 -8.24
CA LEU A 36 10.97 -0.28 -8.09
C LEU A 36 11.62 -0.39 -9.47
N VAL A 37 12.85 0.09 -9.60
CA VAL A 37 13.59 0.08 -10.87
C VAL A 37 14.93 -0.61 -10.67
N ALA A 38 15.11 -1.76 -11.33
CA ALA A 38 16.39 -2.45 -11.38
C ALA A 38 17.09 -2.18 -12.72
N LYS A 39 18.40 -1.94 -12.65
CA LYS A 39 19.25 -1.72 -13.84
C LYS A 39 20.07 -2.97 -14.11
N GLY A 40 20.33 -3.21 -15.39
CA GLY A 40 21.13 -4.34 -15.85
C GLY A 40 21.83 -4.01 -17.15
N LEU A 41 22.51 -5.01 -17.70
CA LEU A 41 23.22 -4.88 -18.97
C LEU A 41 22.43 -5.56 -20.09
N GLN A 42 22.36 -4.88 -21.23
CA GLN A 42 21.79 -5.47 -22.43
C GLN A 42 22.83 -6.36 -23.12
N ARG A 43 22.52 -7.64 -23.34
CA ARG A 43 23.37 -8.61 -24.04
C ARG A 43 22.53 -9.62 -24.80
N HIS A 44 23.12 -10.23 -25.83
CA HIS A 44 22.54 -11.43 -26.43
C HIS A 44 22.51 -12.55 -25.37
N ALA A 45 21.37 -13.19 -25.17
CA ALA A 45 21.15 -14.13 -24.07
C ALA A 45 22.15 -15.29 -24.07
N GLY A 46 22.58 -15.75 -25.25
CA GLY A 46 23.57 -16.83 -25.40
C GLY A 46 25.00 -16.48 -24.94
N TYR A 47 25.32 -15.20 -24.76
CA TYR A 47 26.65 -14.71 -24.34
C TYR A 47 26.58 -13.88 -23.05
N ALA A 48 25.49 -14.01 -22.30
CA ALA A 48 25.27 -13.27 -21.06
C ALA A 48 26.23 -13.74 -19.96
N ALA A 49 26.41 -15.06 -19.84
CA ALA A 49 27.27 -15.69 -18.83
C ALA A 49 28.78 -15.48 -19.08
N ASP A 50 29.16 -15.09 -20.30
CA ASP A 50 30.57 -14.87 -20.67
C ASP A 50 31.15 -13.60 -20.04
N ASN A 51 30.30 -12.71 -19.51
CA ASN A 51 30.73 -11.52 -18.78
C ASN A 51 30.54 -11.72 -17.27
N PRO A 52 31.62 -11.82 -16.47
CA PRO A 52 31.52 -12.03 -15.02
C PRO A 52 30.84 -10.88 -14.27
N ASP A 53 30.88 -9.66 -14.81
CA ASP A 53 30.24 -8.46 -14.23
C ASP A 53 28.80 -8.27 -14.75
N PHE A 54 28.23 -9.27 -15.41
CA PHE A 54 26.89 -9.19 -15.99
C PHE A 54 25.79 -9.18 -14.92
N THR A 55 24.92 -8.17 -15.00
CA THR A 55 23.69 -8.09 -14.19
C THR A 55 22.47 -8.13 -15.09
N ASN A 56 21.54 -9.05 -14.81
CA ASN A 56 20.25 -9.11 -15.49
C ASN A 56 19.20 -8.34 -14.68
N ALA A 57 18.61 -7.29 -15.28
CA ALA A 57 17.65 -6.44 -14.61
C ALA A 57 16.40 -7.19 -14.11
N ILE A 58 15.93 -8.20 -14.85
CA ILE A 58 14.76 -9.01 -14.45
C ILE A 58 15.09 -9.82 -13.19
N VAL A 59 16.25 -10.47 -13.17
CA VAL A 59 16.68 -11.30 -12.04
C VAL A 59 16.87 -10.43 -10.80
N GLU A 60 17.51 -9.27 -10.97
CA GLU A 60 17.72 -8.31 -9.88
C GLU A 60 16.40 -7.80 -9.30
N LEU A 61 15.48 -7.35 -10.14
CA LEU A 61 14.16 -6.91 -9.68
C LEU A 61 13.39 -8.04 -9.00
N SER A 62 13.44 -9.26 -9.54
CA SER A 62 12.73 -10.42 -8.99
C SER A 62 13.21 -10.76 -7.58
N ARG A 63 14.52 -10.65 -7.30
CA ARG A 63 15.07 -10.82 -5.95
C ARG A 63 14.52 -9.79 -4.98
N ASN A 64 14.41 -8.53 -5.42
CA ASN A 64 13.86 -7.46 -4.60
C ASN A 64 12.35 -7.62 -4.34
N VAL A 65 11.57 -7.95 -5.38
CA VAL A 65 10.13 -8.21 -5.25
C VAL A 65 9.84 -9.37 -4.31
N ALA A 66 10.65 -10.43 -4.34
CA ALA A 66 10.49 -11.60 -3.47
C ALA A 66 10.68 -11.29 -1.97
N ARG A 67 11.36 -10.19 -1.63
CA ARG A 67 11.58 -9.77 -0.23
C ARG A 67 10.39 -9.02 0.36
N LEU A 68 9.56 -8.40 -0.48
CA LEU A 68 8.45 -7.53 -0.07
C LEU A 68 7.51 -8.13 1.00
N PRO A 69 7.11 -9.41 0.95
CA PRO A 69 6.14 -9.94 1.91
C PRO A 69 6.58 -9.78 3.36
N GLU A 70 7.87 -9.96 3.65
CA GLU A 70 8.43 -9.90 4.99
C GLU A 70 8.73 -8.47 5.46
N LEU A 71 8.74 -7.50 4.55
CA LEU A 71 9.01 -6.11 4.87
C LEU A 71 7.79 -5.48 5.55
N LEU A 72 8.04 -4.45 6.37
CA LEU A 72 7.02 -3.62 7.04
C LEU A 72 6.24 -4.27 8.20
N ARG A 73 6.65 -5.46 8.65
CA ARG A 73 5.98 -6.18 9.75
C ARG A 73 6.36 -5.71 11.15
N GLU A 74 7.40 -4.90 11.27
CA GLU A 74 7.92 -4.39 12.56
C GLU A 74 6.92 -3.53 13.33
N ARG A 75 5.95 -2.89 12.66
CA ARG A 75 4.94 -2.03 13.30
C ARG A 75 3.54 -2.49 12.92
N THR A 76 2.72 -2.74 13.94
CA THR A 76 1.33 -3.16 13.79
C THR A 76 0.38 -2.12 14.37
N HIS A 77 -0.54 -1.63 13.56
CA HIS A 77 -1.62 -0.75 13.99
C HIS A 77 -2.74 -1.55 14.66
N PRO A 78 -3.29 -1.14 15.81
CA PRO A 78 -4.30 -1.92 16.55
C PRO A 78 -5.58 -2.21 15.75
N ILE A 79 -5.95 -1.32 14.82
CA ILE A 79 -7.16 -1.47 14.00
C ILE A 79 -6.84 -1.96 12.60
N LEU A 80 -5.77 -1.44 11.99
CA LEU A 80 -5.49 -1.61 10.56
C LEU A 80 -4.48 -2.72 10.29
N GLY A 81 -3.91 -3.32 11.34
CA GLY A 81 -2.85 -4.31 11.22
C GLY A 81 -1.56 -3.71 10.68
N ILE A 82 -0.83 -4.51 9.90
CA ILE A 82 0.43 -4.12 9.27
C ILE A 82 0.19 -3.31 7.98
N ALA A 83 1.16 -2.49 7.61
CA ALA A 83 1.24 -1.93 6.27
C ALA A 83 1.57 -3.04 5.26
N THR A 84 1.15 -2.88 4.00
CA THR A 84 1.39 -3.88 2.96
C THR A 84 1.97 -3.22 1.72
N ALA A 85 2.96 -3.86 1.08
CA ALA A 85 3.49 -3.46 -0.22
C ALA A 85 3.19 -4.57 -1.23
N THR A 86 2.27 -4.30 -2.17
CA THR A 86 1.82 -5.29 -3.13
C THR A 86 2.25 -4.90 -4.54
N PRO A 87 3.07 -5.70 -5.23
CA PRO A 87 3.38 -5.47 -6.63
C PRO A 87 2.12 -5.69 -7.48
N THR A 88 1.79 -4.72 -8.33
CA THR A 88 0.58 -4.74 -9.18
C THR A 88 0.90 -4.74 -10.67
N ILE A 89 2.08 -4.25 -11.06
CA ILE A 89 2.57 -4.25 -12.45
C ILE A 89 4.04 -4.69 -12.44
N LEU A 90 4.43 -5.47 -13.45
CA LEU A 90 5.82 -5.87 -13.71
C LEU A 90 6.12 -5.72 -15.20
N GLU A 91 7.16 -4.98 -15.53
CA GLU A 91 7.53 -4.64 -16.92
C GLU A 91 9.03 -4.81 -17.15
N ALA A 92 9.40 -5.56 -18.19
CA ALA A 92 10.77 -5.68 -18.68
C ALA A 92 10.79 -6.33 -20.07
N GLY A 93 11.88 -6.13 -20.81
CA GLY A 93 12.13 -6.82 -22.07
C GLY A 93 12.42 -5.88 -23.23
N VAL A 94 13.13 -6.40 -24.23
CA VAL A 94 13.42 -5.71 -25.49
C VAL A 94 13.16 -6.67 -26.66
N SER A 95 13.78 -7.86 -26.63
CA SER A 95 13.58 -8.94 -27.59
C SER A 95 13.77 -10.30 -26.91
N ARG A 96 13.25 -11.38 -27.49
CA ARG A 96 13.30 -12.75 -26.95
C ARG A 96 14.71 -13.29 -26.67
N ASN A 97 15.72 -12.78 -27.36
CA ASN A 97 17.12 -13.24 -27.26
C ASN A 97 18.05 -12.15 -26.71
N VAL A 98 17.50 -11.10 -26.09
CA VAL A 98 18.26 -9.97 -25.56
C VAL A 98 17.83 -9.69 -24.12
N THR A 99 18.80 -9.62 -23.21
CA THR A 99 18.55 -9.26 -21.81
C THR A 99 18.21 -7.77 -21.72
N PRO A 100 17.22 -7.34 -20.93
CA PRO A 100 16.84 -5.93 -20.90
C PRO A 100 17.80 -5.10 -20.05
N PRO A 101 18.01 -3.81 -20.39
CA PRO A 101 18.81 -2.89 -19.58
C PRO A 101 18.10 -2.44 -18.30
N THR A 102 16.77 -2.61 -18.20
CA THR A 102 15.96 -2.18 -17.06
C THR A 102 14.76 -3.10 -16.87
N ALA A 103 14.35 -3.26 -15.62
CA ALA A 103 13.09 -3.88 -15.23
C ALA A 103 12.41 -2.99 -14.19
N ARG A 104 11.08 -2.88 -14.25
CA ARG A 104 10.27 -2.02 -13.38
C ARG A 104 9.12 -2.80 -12.74
N ALA A 105 8.85 -2.55 -11.47
CA ALA A 105 7.63 -3.00 -10.79
C ALA A 105 6.90 -1.82 -10.15
N VAL A 106 5.58 -1.79 -10.25
CA VAL A 106 4.73 -0.82 -9.54
C VAL A 106 4.21 -1.47 -8.27
N LEU A 107 4.42 -0.80 -7.14
CA LEU A 107 3.91 -1.18 -5.83
C LEU A 107 2.72 -0.31 -5.45
N ASP A 108 1.63 -0.97 -5.07
CA ASP A 108 0.56 -0.40 -4.27
C ASP A 108 0.90 -0.63 -2.79
N VAL A 109 1.26 0.44 -2.09
CA VAL A 109 1.60 0.39 -0.67
C VAL A 109 0.46 0.95 0.15
N ARG A 110 -0.17 0.09 0.96
CA ARG A 110 -1.23 0.47 1.90
C ARG A 110 -0.63 0.75 3.27
N SER A 111 -0.50 2.02 3.58
CA SER A 111 0.06 2.51 4.84
C SER A 111 -0.96 2.50 5.99
N THR A 112 -0.46 2.50 7.21
CA THR A 112 -1.25 2.66 8.45
C THR A 112 -0.72 3.84 9.25
N PRO A 113 -1.46 4.41 10.21
CA PRO A 113 -0.97 5.51 11.06
C PRO A 113 0.32 5.19 11.86
N ALA A 114 0.73 3.92 11.93
CA ALA A 114 1.99 3.50 12.52
C ALA A 114 3.23 3.90 11.69
N TRP A 115 3.00 4.38 10.47
CA TRP A 115 4.03 4.79 9.52
C TRP A 115 3.68 6.09 8.82
N THR A 116 4.65 6.98 8.69
CA THR A 116 4.62 8.01 7.65
C THR A 116 5.01 7.42 6.29
N HIS A 117 4.57 8.05 5.20
CA HIS A 117 4.98 7.64 3.86
C HIS A 117 6.50 7.76 3.63
N ALA A 118 7.14 8.76 4.26
CA ALA A 118 8.59 8.92 4.23
C ALA A 118 9.29 7.73 4.88
N GLU A 119 8.89 7.33 6.09
CA GLU A 119 9.45 6.15 6.77
C GLU A 119 9.26 4.86 5.96
N LEU A 120 8.11 4.68 5.30
CA LEU A 120 7.89 3.52 4.42
C LEU A 120 8.84 3.51 3.23
N ALA A 121 8.99 4.66 2.57
CA ALA A 121 9.90 4.78 1.44
C ALA A 121 11.35 4.53 1.87
N ASP A 122 11.76 5.04 3.03
CA ASP A 122 13.11 4.86 3.56
C ASP A 122 13.38 3.43 4.03
N ALA A 123 12.38 2.76 4.63
CA ALA A 123 12.46 1.34 4.95
C ALA A 123 12.66 0.49 3.69
N LEU A 124 11.92 0.78 2.61
CA LEU A 124 12.08 0.09 1.33
C LEU A 124 13.43 0.38 0.68
N ARG A 125 13.90 1.64 0.69
CA ARG A 125 15.24 2.02 0.17
C ARG A 125 16.37 1.33 0.92
N SER A 126 16.24 1.20 2.24
CA SER A 126 17.26 0.56 3.07
C SER A 126 17.26 -0.96 2.91
N ALA A 127 16.11 -1.54 2.60
CA ALA A 127 15.94 -2.98 2.49
C ALA A 127 16.13 -3.52 1.06
N LEU A 128 16.03 -2.72 0.01
CA LEU A 128 16.03 -3.20 -1.37
C LEU A 128 17.28 -2.73 -2.14
N ASP A 129 17.82 -3.61 -2.96
CA ASP A 129 19.00 -3.40 -3.81
C ASP A 129 18.58 -2.86 -5.19
N CYS A 130 17.62 -1.94 -5.22
CA CYS A 130 17.13 -1.31 -6.45
C CYS A 130 16.68 0.13 -6.20
N GLU A 131 16.46 0.88 -7.28
CA GLU A 131 16.00 2.26 -7.18
C GLU A 131 14.52 2.28 -6.75
N VAL A 132 14.20 3.02 -5.69
CA VAL A 132 12.85 3.15 -5.12
C VAL A 132 12.35 4.57 -5.35
N VAL A 133 11.41 4.73 -6.27
CA VAL A 133 10.87 6.02 -6.70
C VAL A 133 9.44 6.18 -6.21
N VAL A 134 9.18 7.19 -5.38
CA VAL A 134 7.82 7.54 -4.95
C VAL A 134 7.12 8.27 -6.09
N THR A 135 6.06 7.68 -6.64
CA THR A 135 5.29 8.27 -7.76
C THR A 135 4.04 9.00 -7.28
N SER A 136 3.50 8.65 -6.11
CA SER A 136 2.42 9.40 -5.45
C SER A 136 2.34 9.07 -3.96
N ASP A 137 2.24 10.09 -3.11
CA ASP A 137 2.18 10.00 -1.65
C ASP A 137 1.00 10.75 -1.03
N ARG A 138 0.07 11.25 -1.86
CA ARG A 138 -0.96 12.22 -1.46
C ARG A 138 -2.00 11.68 -0.46
N LEU A 139 -2.25 10.38 -0.45
CA LEU A 139 -3.32 9.75 0.33
C LEU A 139 -2.75 9.19 1.64
N VAL A 140 -2.61 10.05 2.64
CA VAL A 140 -2.11 9.66 3.96
C VAL A 140 -3.14 8.83 4.75
N PRO A 141 -2.69 7.90 5.62
CA PRO A 141 -3.60 7.19 6.50
C PRO A 141 -4.24 8.16 7.49
N CYS A 142 -5.48 7.89 7.91
CA CYS A 142 -6.18 8.72 8.87
C CYS A 142 -6.84 7.88 9.96
N GLU A 143 -6.94 8.46 11.15
CA GLU A 143 -7.58 7.87 12.31
C GLU A 143 -8.29 8.95 13.13
N THR A 144 -9.49 8.63 13.60
CA THR A 144 -10.25 9.49 14.52
C THR A 144 -9.63 9.36 15.93
N PRO A 145 -9.27 10.48 16.59
CA PRO A 145 -8.66 10.43 17.92
C PRO A 145 -9.51 9.68 18.96
N ALA A 146 -8.87 8.89 19.83
CA ALA A 146 -9.52 8.04 20.83
C ALA A 146 -10.42 8.77 21.86
N GLY A 147 -10.31 10.10 21.94
CA GLY A 147 -11.12 10.98 22.78
C GLY A 147 -12.18 11.80 22.05
N SER A 148 -12.34 11.63 20.73
CA SER A 148 -13.27 12.45 19.94
C SER A 148 -14.71 12.29 20.41
N ARG A 149 -15.45 13.41 20.50
CA ARG A 149 -16.90 13.37 20.77
C ARG A 149 -17.67 12.65 19.66
N LEU A 150 -17.13 12.61 18.45
CA LEU A 150 -17.72 11.91 17.31
C LEU A 150 -17.70 10.39 17.48
N SER A 151 -16.70 9.85 18.17
CA SER A 151 -16.56 8.40 18.39
C SER A 151 -17.24 7.92 19.67
N TRP A 152 -17.70 8.84 20.53
CA TRP A 152 -18.35 8.52 21.80
C TRP A 152 -19.56 7.56 21.67
N PRO A 153 -20.50 7.76 20.72
CA PRO A 153 -21.66 6.88 20.57
C PRO A 153 -21.28 5.44 20.16
N TRP A 154 -20.04 5.23 19.73
CA TRP A 154 -19.59 4.03 19.04
C TRP A 154 -18.45 3.31 19.76
N ARG A 155 -18.13 3.70 21.00
CA ARG A 155 -17.07 3.07 21.80
C ARG A 155 -17.29 1.56 21.91
N GLY A 156 -16.27 0.78 21.54
CA GLY A 156 -16.30 -0.69 21.56
C GLY A 156 -16.93 -1.35 20.33
N ARG A 157 -17.40 -0.59 19.33
CA ARG A 157 -17.99 -1.10 18.07
C ARG A 157 -17.34 -0.51 16.81
N SER A 158 -16.01 -0.44 16.78
CA SER A 158 -15.26 0.14 15.65
C SER A 158 -14.71 -0.91 14.70
N ARG A 159 -14.84 -0.68 13.39
CA ARG A 159 -14.19 -1.47 12.33
C ARG A 159 -13.21 -0.62 11.51
N PRO A 160 -12.24 -1.24 10.82
CA PRO A 160 -11.40 -0.56 9.84
C PRO A 160 -12.21 -0.21 8.58
N ALA A 161 -12.01 0.99 8.01
CA ALA A 161 -12.61 1.40 6.74
C ALA A 161 -12.24 0.42 5.61
N GLY A 162 -13.21 0.07 4.76
CA GLY A 162 -12.95 -0.75 3.56
C GLY A 162 -12.72 -2.24 3.82
N THR A 163 -13.08 -2.76 5.00
CA THR A 163 -13.07 -4.21 5.24
C THR A 163 -14.26 -4.85 4.49
N PRO A 164 -14.05 -5.80 3.56
CA PRO A 164 -15.15 -6.51 2.92
C PRO A 164 -15.98 -7.23 3.97
N LEU A 165 -17.31 -7.16 3.87
CA LEU A 165 -18.20 -7.93 4.72
C LEU A 165 -17.85 -9.41 4.60
N ARG A 166 -17.47 -10.07 5.70
CA ARG A 166 -17.44 -11.53 5.72
C ARG A 166 -18.87 -12.02 5.85
N PHE A 167 -19.19 -13.15 5.23
CA PHE A 167 -20.52 -13.77 5.33
C PHE A 167 -20.95 -13.99 6.80
N SER A 168 -19.98 -14.19 7.70
CA SER A 168 -20.18 -14.27 9.16
C SER A 168 -20.65 -12.97 9.82
N ASP A 169 -20.38 -11.81 9.22
CA ASP A 169 -20.78 -10.50 9.75
C ASP A 169 -22.24 -10.18 9.42
N VAL A 170 -22.75 -10.69 8.29
CA VAL A 170 -24.16 -10.60 7.88
C VAL A 170 -25.08 -11.33 8.87
N LEU A 171 -24.64 -12.50 9.36
CA LEU A 171 -25.39 -13.27 10.37
C LEU A 171 -25.50 -12.56 11.73
N ARG A 172 -24.55 -11.67 12.07
CA ARG A 172 -24.61 -10.86 13.31
C ARG A 172 -25.55 -9.66 13.20
N LEU A 173 -25.91 -9.25 11.99
CA LEU A 173 -26.80 -8.12 11.74
C LEU A 173 -28.29 -8.49 11.79
N GLY A 174 -28.65 -9.76 12.02
CA GLY A 174 -30.05 -10.18 12.18
C GLY A 174 -30.90 -9.97 10.94
N ILE A 175 -30.29 -9.74 9.78
CA ILE A 175 -30.97 -9.68 8.49
C ILE A 175 -30.85 -11.10 7.91
N LEU A 176 -31.98 -11.77 7.75
CA LEU A 176 -32.15 -13.18 7.33
C LEU A 176 -32.26 -14.22 8.46
N THR A 177 -33.15 -14.01 9.43
CA THR A 177 -34.05 -15.09 9.89
C THR A 177 -35.36 -14.49 10.40
N GLY A 178 -36.39 -14.55 9.57
CA GLY A 178 -37.82 -14.41 9.91
C GLY A 178 -38.59 -15.22 8.86
N PRO A 179 -39.66 -15.92 9.27
CA PRO A 179 -40.01 -17.30 8.86
C PRO A 179 -40.25 -17.54 7.38
#